data_AF-A0A522WGZ7-F1
#
_entry.id   AF-A0A522WGZ7-F1
#
_cell.length_a   1.000
_cell.length_b   1.000
_cell.length_c   1.000
_cell.angle_alpha   90.00
_cell.angle_beta   90.00
_cell.angle_gamma   90.00
#
_symmetry.space_group_name_H-M   'P 1'
#
loop_
_entity.id
_entity.type
_entity.pdbx_description
1 polymer ?
#
loop_
_entity_poly.entity_id
_entity_poly.type
_entity_poly.pdbx_seq_one_letter_code
_entity_poly.pdbx_strand_id
1 'polypeptide(L)'
;MFSKLKYIRDFIFIQKCIPWRISRFISIKAKECYDFFCLTAKKWTETEYIEEWSIAIYKMTLSGKTFKLANDTANNKPALTRRDTKNRMIAYVADPFLVFNNGIYNMFFEALKNCRGIKKGIIGLATSDNLKRWKFKKIVLEEPFHLSYPNIFYWEGKFYMLPESQEAKAVRLYEAIDFPEKWKFVKILLDGKNFVDPTIFHFMDKFWMFLSDTSNCILYLYYADSLDGAWKEHPKSPIIKDDSSKARPAGNVLFIENRLIRLAQNYFKSYGYAVRAFEITKLDTEEYEEKELPESPLIKGTDIGWNKDGMHHLSVHQVREKEWVASVDGKKVYERYKYLKHAPPFLTRFLAKISQNA
;
A
#
# COMPACT_ATOMS: atom_id res chain seq x y z
N MET A 1 7.81 30.35 1.18
CA MET A 1 7.76 31.83 1.26
C MET A 1 9.00 32.53 0.68
N PHE A 2 10.11 31.83 0.40
CA PHE A 2 11.37 32.44 -0.08
C PHE A 2 11.52 32.55 -1.62
N SER A 3 10.63 31.98 -2.43
CA SER A 3 10.71 32.06 -3.91
C SER A 3 10.15 33.36 -4.51
N LYS A 4 9.42 34.17 -3.73
CA LYS A 4 8.86 35.46 -4.19
C LYS A 4 9.88 36.61 -4.31
N LEU A 5 11.05 36.49 -3.68
CA LEU A 5 12.01 37.60 -3.56
C LEU A 5 13.01 37.71 -4.72
N LYS A 6 13.26 36.63 -5.48
CA LYS A 6 14.26 36.66 -6.57
C LYS A 6 13.76 37.43 -7.80
N TYR A 7 12.46 37.35 -8.10
CA TYR A 7 11.84 38.11 -9.20
C TYR A 7 11.65 39.60 -8.90
N ILE A 8 11.71 40.01 -7.62
CA ILE A 8 11.64 41.42 -7.23
C ILE A 8 12.99 42.12 -7.45
N ARG A 9 14.11 41.39 -7.36
CA ARG A 9 15.45 41.97 -7.44
C ARG A 9 15.84 42.45 -8.85
N ASP A 10 15.36 41.74 -9.88
CA ASP A 10 15.49 42.19 -11.27
C ASP A 10 14.46 43.27 -11.65
N PHE A 11 13.39 43.41 -10.86
CA PHE A 11 12.36 44.44 -11.04
C PHE A 11 12.77 45.81 -10.46
N ILE A 12 13.62 45.82 -9.43
CA ILE A 12 14.14 47.05 -8.80
C ILE A 12 15.12 47.80 -9.72
N PHE A 13 15.75 47.13 -10.68
CA PHE A 13 16.68 47.79 -11.61
C PHE A 13 15.96 48.65 -12.67
N ILE A 14 14.69 48.38 -12.96
CA ILE A 14 13.87 49.14 -13.92
C ILE A 14 13.10 50.30 -13.25
N GLN A 15 13.03 50.33 -11.92
CA GLN A 15 12.31 51.38 -11.18
C GLN A 15 13.07 52.71 -11.03
N LYS A 16 14.36 52.79 -11.38
CA LYS A 16 15.15 54.02 -11.19
C LYS A 16 14.93 55.11 -12.25
N CYS A 17 14.13 54.88 -13.29
CA CYS A 17 13.94 55.86 -14.38
C CYS A 17 12.48 56.12 -14.77
N ILE A 18 11.48 55.61 -14.04
CA ILE A 18 10.07 55.73 -14.46
C ILE A 18 9.20 56.27 -13.29
N PRO A 19 8.40 57.35 -13.52
CA PRO A 19 7.55 57.95 -12.49
C PRO A 19 6.63 56.94 -11.77
N TRP A 20 6.48 57.10 -10.44
CA TRP A 20 5.79 56.17 -9.52
C TRP A 20 4.39 55.72 -9.97
N ARG A 21 3.62 56.61 -10.62
CA ARG A 21 2.28 56.32 -11.17
C ARG A 21 2.30 55.28 -12.32
N ILE A 22 3.37 55.21 -13.10
CA ILE A 22 3.52 54.25 -14.22
C ILE A 22 3.97 52.88 -13.69
N SER A 23 4.82 52.84 -12.64
CA SER A 23 5.27 51.55 -12.06
C SER A 23 4.12 50.75 -11.44
N ARG A 24 3.15 51.43 -10.83
CA ARG A 24 1.96 50.80 -10.24
C ARG A 24 1.05 50.22 -11.33
N PHE A 25 0.86 50.97 -12.43
CA PHE A 25 0.13 50.51 -13.61
C PHE A 25 0.80 49.31 -14.31
N ILE A 26 2.13 49.31 -14.45
CA ILE A 26 2.88 48.18 -15.00
C ILE A 26 2.77 46.95 -14.09
N SER A 27 2.83 47.12 -12.76
CA SER A 27 2.70 46.01 -11.81
C SER A 27 1.29 45.40 -11.78
N ILE A 28 0.25 46.23 -11.91
CA ILE A 28 -1.14 45.78 -11.97
C ILE A 28 -1.39 45.05 -13.29
N LYS A 29 -0.97 45.62 -14.42
CA LYS A 29 -1.07 44.93 -15.72
C LYS A 29 -0.25 43.64 -15.77
N ALA A 30 0.94 43.59 -15.15
CA ALA A 30 1.74 42.37 -15.08
C ALA A 30 1.08 41.29 -14.22
N LYS A 31 0.45 41.68 -13.11
CA LYS A 31 -0.33 40.77 -12.26
C LYS A 31 -1.60 40.29 -12.97
N GLU A 32 -2.32 41.17 -13.65
CA GLU A 32 -3.49 40.82 -14.46
C GLU A 32 -3.10 39.89 -15.63
N CYS A 33 -1.97 40.16 -16.30
CA CYS A 33 -1.43 39.25 -17.31
C CYS A 33 -1.04 37.90 -16.73
N TYR A 34 -0.42 37.86 -15.54
CA TYR A 34 -0.06 36.62 -14.84
C TYR A 34 -1.30 35.83 -14.42
N ASP A 35 -2.31 36.50 -13.86
CA ASP A 35 -3.57 35.89 -13.41
C ASP A 35 -4.38 35.40 -14.62
N PHE A 36 -4.44 36.18 -15.71
CA PHE A 36 -5.02 35.76 -16.99
C PHE A 36 -4.29 34.55 -17.57
N PHE A 37 -2.94 34.52 -17.51
CA PHE A 37 -2.14 33.38 -17.94
C PHE A 37 -2.36 32.14 -17.08
N CYS A 38 -2.48 32.30 -15.75
CA CYS A 38 -2.79 31.19 -14.84
C CYS A 38 -4.19 30.62 -15.11
N LEU A 39 -5.17 31.50 -15.36
CA LEU A 39 -6.55 31.12 -15.72
C LEU A 39 -6.61 30.42 -17.08
N THR A 40 -5.86 30.90 -18.08
CA THR A 40 -5.77 30.24 -19.38
C THR A 40 -4.97 28.93 -19.29
N ALA A 41 -3.87 28.88 -18.53
CA ALA A 41 -3.12 27.65 -18.28
C ALA A 41 -3.98 26.56 -17.65
N LYS A 42 -4.82 26.90 -16.67
CA LYS A 42 -5.80 25.98 -16.07
C LYS A 42 -6.77 25.39 -17.10
N LYS A 43 -7.12 26.12 -18.17
CA LYS A 43 -7.94 25.59 -19.28
C LYS A 43 -7.24 24.52 -20.12
N TRP A 44 -5.90 24.44 -20.05
CA TRP A 44 -5.07 23.57 -20.88
C TRP A 44 -4.32 22.49 -20.08
N THR A 45 -4.59 22.38 -18.78
CA THR A 45 -3.99 21.41 -17.89
C THR A 45 -5.06 20.60 -17.18
N GLU A 46 -4.98 19.28 -17.26
CA GLU A 46 -5.71 18.38 -16.37
C GLU A 46 -4.84 18.13 -15.13
N THR A 47 -5.43 18.21 -13.93
CA THR A 47 -4.77 17.79 -12.70
C THR A 47 -4.93 16.28 -12.57
N GLU A 48 -3.81 15.55 -12.62
CA GLU A 48 -3.74 14.12 -12.35
C GLU A 48 -3.24 13.92 -10.91
N TYR A 49 -3.98 13.12 -10.13
CA TYR A 49 -3.54 12.71 -8.79
C TYR A 49 -2.76 11.41 -8.92
N ILE A 50 -1.49 11.44 -8.54
CA ILE A 50 -0.62 10.26 -8.57
C ILE A 50 -0.45 9.75 -7.15
N GLU A 51 -0.88 8.52 -6.93
CA GLU A 51 -0.59 7.79 -5.72
C GLU A 51 0.78 7.12 -5.82
N GLU A 52 1.62 7.34 -4.81
CA GLU A 52 2.88 6.64 -4.62
C GLU A 52 2.81 5.89 -3.29
N TRP A 53 2.74 4.56 -3.41
CA TRP A 53 2.89 3.64 -2.29
C TRP A 53 4.36 3.24 -2.12
N SER A 54 4.78 3.14 -0.85
CA SER A 54 6.11 2.68 -0.47
C SER A 54 6.02 1.82 0.78
N ILE A 55 7.05 1.02 1.04
CA ILE A 55 7.08 0.06 2.13
C ILE A 55 8.10 0.49 3.18
N ALA A 56 7.77 0.34 4.46
CA ALA A 56 8.65 0.58 5.60
C ALA A 56 8.68 -0.61 6.56
N ILE A 57 9.70 -0.65 7.42
CA ILE A 57 9.85 -1.66 8.48
C ILE A 57 9.66 -1.00 9.84
N TYR A 58 8.75 -1.56 10.62
CA TYR A 58 8.43 -1.14 11.97
C TYR A 58 8.90 -2.22 12.94
N LYS A 59 9.27 -1.81 14.15
CA LYS A 59 9.47 -2.71 15.29
C LYS A 59 8.17 -2.82 16.05
N MET A 60 7.85 -4.02 16.51
CA MET A 60 6.78 -4.24 17.45
C MET A 60 7.38 -4.66 18.79
N THR A 61 7.00 -3.97 19.86
CA THR A 61 7.37 -4.31 21.23
C THR A 61 6.15 -4.80 21.99
N LEU A 62 6.31 -5.90 22.72
CA LEU A 62 5.29 -6.44 23.61
C LEU A 62 5.50 -5.98 25.05
N SER A 63 4.40 -5.65 25.72
CA SER A 63 4.35 -5.38 27.16
C SER A 63 3.18 -6.15 27.76
N GLY A 64 3.41 -7.43 28.06
CA GLY A 64 2.32 -8.37 28.39
C GLY A 64 1.40 -8.55 27.19
N LYS A 65 0.10 -8.32 27.38
CA LYS A 65 -0.93 -8.44 26.32
C LYS A 65 -1.02 -7.21 25.40
N THR A 66 -0.28 -6.13 25.65
CA THR A 66 -0.32 -4.96 24.77
C THR A 66 0.87 -4.96 23.84
N PHE A 67 0.70 -4.40 22.65
CA PHE A 67 1.79 -4.23 21.70
C PHE A 67 1.80 -2.82 21.14
N LYS A 68 3.02 -2.33 20.89
CA LYS A 68 3.25 -1.02 20.31
C LYS A 68 4.10 -1.15 19.06
N LEU A 69 3.67 -0.49 18.00
CA LEU A 69 4.45 -0.35 16.78
C LEU A 69 5.24 0.95 16.82
N ALA A 70 6.51 0.88 16.46
CA ALA A 70 7.39 2.02 16.29
C ALA A 70 8.06 1.93 14.93
N ASN A 71 8.07 3.03 14.17
CA ASN A 71 8.80 3.08 12.92
C ASN A 71 10.31 2.91 13.20
N ASP A 72 10.92 1.86 12.63
CA ASP A 72 12.34 1.54 12.81
C ASP A 72 13.19 1.96 11.60
N THR A 73 12.57 2.62 10.61
CA THR A 73 13.32 3.10 9.44
C THR A 73 14.23 4.27 9.80
N ALA A 74 15.46 4.21 9.30
CA ALA A 74 16.43 5.28 9.47
C ALA A 74 15.89 6.58 8.84
N ASN A 75 15.80 7.64 9.64
CA ASN A 75 15.36 8.99 9.23
C ASN A 75 13.94 9.05 8.65
N ASN A 76 13.02 8.17 9.07
CA ASN A 76 11.63 8.16 8.63
C ASN A 76 11.48 8.03 7.10
N LYS A 77 12.36 7.25 6.47
CA LYS A 77 12.34 6.97 5.03
C LYS A 77 11.78 5.57 4.76
N PRO A 78 11.07 5.36 3.65
CA PRO A 78 10.68 4.00 3.26
C PRO A 78 11.89 3.07 3.13
N ALA A 79 11.69 1.82 3.50
CA ALA A 79 12.63 0.71 3.29
C ALA A 79 12.71 0.30 1.81
N LEU A 80 11.60 0.41 1.08
CA LEU A 80 11.52 0.12 -0.34
C LEU A 80 10.54 1.07 -1.04
N THR A 81 10.94 1.57 -2.20
CA THR A 81 10.14 2.42 -3.09
C THR A 81 10.16 1.84 -4.50
N ARG A 82 9.29 2.34 -5.38
CA ARG A 82 9.34 2.00 -6.82
C ARG A 82 10.72 2.24 -7.46
N ARG A 83 11.51 3.19 -6.95
CA ARG A 83 12.82 3.56 -7.53
C ARG A 83 13.85 2.44 -7.34
N ASP A 84 13.73 1.67 -6.27
CA ASP A 84 14.62 0.57 -5.94
C ASP A 84 14.49 -0.60 -6.92
N THR A 85 13.33 -0.72 -7.59
CA THR A 85 13.11 -1.73 -8.65
C THR A 85 13.94 -1.47 -9.91
N LYS A 86 14.45 -0.24 -10.08
CA LYS A 86 15.13 0.23 -11.30
C LYS A 86 14.32 0.06 -12.59
N ASN A 87 13.03 -0.26 -12.48
CA ASN A 87 12.12 -0.45 -13.60
C ASN A 87 11.16 0.74 -13.66
N ARG A 88 11.29 1.56 -14.71
CA ARG A 88 10.47 2.77 -14.88
C ARG A 88 8.98 2.49 -15.09
N MET A 89 8.61 1.25 -15.40
CA MET A 89 7.21 0.84 -15.51
C MET A 89 6.58 0.59 -14.14
N ILE A 90 7.35 0.43 -13.07
CA ILE A 90 6.76 0.26 -11.73
C ILE A 90 6.33 1.62 -11.19
N ALA A 91 5.02 1.74 -10.97
CA ALA A 91 4.35 2.95 -10.48
C ALA A 91 4.46 3.07 -8.96
N TYR A 92 4.34 1.97 -8.21
CA TYR A 92 4.49 1.92 -6.76
C TYR A 92 4.77 0.50 -6.26
N VAL A 93 5.03 0.36 -4.95
CA VAL A 93 5.11 -0.92 -4.24
C VAL A 93 4.22 -0.90 -2.98
N ALA A 94 3.47 -1.97 -2.70
CA ALA A 94 2.48 -2.05 -1.62
C ALA A 94 2.29 -3.49 -1.11
N ASP A 95 1.44 -3.70 -0.09
CA ASP A 95 1.09 -5.01 0.47
C ASP A 95 2.28 -5.92 0.86
N PRO A 96 3.19 -5.48 1.73
CA PRO A 96 4.37 -6.26 2.03
C PRO A 96 4.12 -7.38 3.04
N PHE A 97 4.46 -8.61 2.65
CA PHE A 97 4.57 -9.78 3.53
C PHE A 97 6.04 -10.17 3.74
N LEU A 98 6.41 -10.44 4.99
CA LEU A 98 7.81 -10.64 5.37
C LEU A 98 8.05 -12.06 5.87
N VAL A 99 9.05 -12.75 5.32
CA VAL A 99 9.43 -14.10 5.75
C VAL A 99 10.91 -14.14 6.09
N PHE A 100 11.23 -14.55 7.32
CA PHE A 100 12.61 -14.83 7.72
C PHE A 100 12.92 -16.30 7.47
N ASN A 101 13.91 -16.56 6.61
CA ASN A 101 14.34 -17.92 6.26
C ASN A 101 15.85 -17.95 6.03
N ASN A 102 16.54 -18.93 6.60
CA ASN A 102 17.99 -19.14 6.43
C ASN A 102 18.83 -17.87 6.66
N GLY A 103 18.51 -17.11 7.71
CA GLY A 103 19.25 -15.88 8.07
C GLY A 103 18.93 -14.66 7.19
N ILE A 104 18.01 -14.78 6.24
CA ILE A 104 17.64 -13.71 5.31
C ILE A 104 16.17 -13.33 5.49
N TYR A 105 15.90 -12.04 5.50
CA TYR A 105 14.57 -11.47 5.42
C TYR A 105 14.15 -11.37 3.96
N ASN A 106 13.05 -12.01 3.60
CA ASN A 106 12.47 -12.05 2.27
C ASN A 106 11.14 -11.31 2.31
N MET A 107 11.01 -10.21 1.57
CA MET A 107 9.80 -9.39 1.51
C MET A 107 9.15 -9.54 0.15
N PHE A 108 7.93 -10.06 0.14
CA PHE A 108 7.07 -10.19 -1.02
C PHE A 108 6.06 -9.05 -1.00
N PHE A 109 5.79 -8.45 -2.16
CA PHE A 109 4.95 -7.26 -2.24
C PHE A 109 4.31 -7.10 -3.62
N GLU A 110 3.20 -6.36 -3.69
CA GLU A 110 2.65 -5.87 -4.95
C GLU A 110 3.60 -4.82 -5.55
N ALA A 111 3.99 -5.01 -6.80
CA ALA A 111 4.60 -3.98 -7.62
C ALA A 111 3.64 -3.62 -8.75
N LEU A 112 3.06 -2.42 -8.73
CA LEU A 112 2.12 -2.02 -9.77
C LEU A 112 2.87 -1.65 -11.05
N LYS A 113 2.80 -2.50 -12.07
CA LYS A 113 3.33 -2.25 -13.41
C LYS A 113 2.35 -1.39 -14.21
N ASN A 114 2.81 -0.25 -14.71
CA ASN A 114 2.08 0.67 -15.57
C ASN A 114 2.75 0.73 -16.95
N CYS A 115 2.16 0.03 -17.92
CA CYS A 115 2.60 0.02 -19.31
C CYS A 115 1.65 0.88 -20.14
N ARG A 116 2.06 2.13 -20.43
CA ARG A 116 1.29 3.08 -21.27
C ARG A 116 -0.15 3.33 -20.77
N GLY A 117 -0.36 3.33 -19.45
CA GLY A 117 -1.66 3.55 -18.81
C GLY A 117 -2.36 2.26 -18.38
N ILE A 118 -1.93 1.10 -18.86
CA ILE A 118 -2.45 -0.20 -18.41
C ILE A 118 -1.74 -0.58 -17.12
N LYS A 119 -2.48 -0.64 -16.03
CA LYS A 119 -2.00 -0.99 -14.69
C LYS A 119 -2.23 -2.48 -14.43
N LYS A 120 -1.22 -3.17 -13.91
CA LYS A 120 -1.30 -4.58 -13.49
C LYS A 120 -0.39 -4.83 -12.29
N GLY A 121 -0.95 -5.34 -11.20
CA GLY A 121 -0.17 -5.78 -10.04
C GLY A 121 0.59 -7.07 -10.38
N ILE A 122 1.84 -7.13 -9.95
CA ILE A 122 2.73 -8.30 -10.08
C ILE A 122 3.52 -8.45 -8.77
N ILE A 123 3.95 -9.66 -8.42
CA ILE A 123 4.59 -9.89 -7.12
C ILE A 123 6.10 -9.75 -7.24
N GLY A 124 6.65 -8.79 -6.50
CA GLY A 124 8.08 -8.55 -6.36
C GLY A 124 8.69 -9.24 -5.14
N LEU A 125 10.02 -9.42 -5.18
CA LEU A 125 10.83 -9.88 -4.07
C LEU A 125 11.94 -8.87 -3.77
N ALA A 126 12.11 -8.52 -2.51
CA ALA A 126 13.27 -7.82 -1.98
C ALA A 126 13.82 -8.57 -0.77
N THR A 127 15.13 -8.46 -0.53
CA THR A 127 15.77 -9.14 0.60
C THR A 127 16.59 -8.19 1.46
N SER A 128 16.75 -8.55 2.74
CA SER A 128 17.64 -7.88 3.68
C SER A 128 18.31 -8.90 4.59
N ASP A 129 19.51 -8.58 5.06
CA ASP A 129 20.24 -9.30 6.12
C ASP A 129 20.07 -8.63 7.50
N ASN A 130 19.53 -7.41 7.55
CA ASN A 130 19.55 -6.58 8.74
C ASN A 130 18.31 -5.69 8.94
N LEU A 131 17.26 -5.88 8.12
CA LEU A 131 16.01 -5.11 8.08
C LEU A 131 16.15 -3.62 7.72
N LYS A 132 17.37 -3.10 7.60
CA LYS A 132 17.67 -1.69 7.33
C LYS A 132 17.95 -1.43 5.85
N ARG A 133 18.72 -2.33 5.22
CA ARG A 133 19.10 -2.22 3.80
C ARG A 133 18.36 -3.28 3.00
N TRP A 134 17.57 -2.84 2.04
CA TRP A 134 16.77 -3.70 1.20
C TRP A 134 17.29 -3.71 -0.23
N LYS A 135 17.38 -4.90 -0.81
CA LYS A 135 17.77 -5.09 -2.20
C LYS A 135 16.60 -5.71 -2.95
N PHE A 136 16.05 -4.97 -3.90
CA PHE A 136 15.15 -5.54 -4.91
C PHE A 136 15.87 -6.67 -5.66
N LYS A 137 15.21 -7.82 -5.80
CA LYS A 137 15.74 -8.99 -6.49
C LYS A 137 15.15 -9.10 -7.89
N LYS A 138 13.86 -9.43 -7.96
CA LYS A 138 13.13 -9.69 -9.20
C LYS A 138 11.64 -9.71 -8.97
N ILE A 139 10.90 -9.80 -10.06
CA ILE A 139 9.50 -10.23 -10.05
C ILE A 139 9.50 -11.76 -9.95
N VAL A 140 8.74 -12.29 -8.99
CA VAL A 140 8.67 -13.74 -8.69
C VAL A 140 7.38 -14.38 -9.18
N LEU A 141 6.33 -13.58 -9.40
CA LEU A 141 5.06 -14.03 -9.96
C LEU A 141 4.44 -12.93 -10.82
N GLU A 142 4.16 -13.23 -12.09
CA GLU A 142 3.42 -12.39 -13.02
C GLU A 142 2.45 -13.29 -13.79
N GLU A 143 1.16 -12.99 -13.70
CA GLU A 143 0.09 -13.67 -14.42
C GLU A 143 -0.51 -12.74 -15.50
N PRO A 144 -1.39 -13.25 -16.39
CA PRO A 144 -2.13 -12.42 -17.34
C PRO A 144 -3.09 -11.41 -16.70
N PHE A 145 -3.37 -11.55 -15.40
CA PHE A 145 -4.27 -10.75 -14.58
C PHE A 145 -3.53 -10.06 -13.42
N HIS A 146 -4.20 -9.13 -12.75
CA HIS A 146 -3.68 -8.40 -11.59
C HIS A 146 -3.43 -9.33 -10.39
N LEU A 147 -2.29 -9.12 -9.73
CA LEU A 147 -1.90 -9.77 -8.48
C LEU A 147 -1.48 -8.74 -7.45
N SER A 148 -2.02 -8.83 -6.23
CA SER A 148 -1.66 -8.03 -5.06
C SER A 148 -1.68 -8.90 -3.80
N TYR A 149 -1.48 -8.30 -2.62
CA TYR A 149 -1.64 -8.98 -1.32
C TYR A 149 -1.05 -10.40 -1.25
N PRO A 150 0.28 -10.59 -1.45
CA PRO A 150 0.89 -11.91 -1.56
C PRO A 150 1.01 -12.59 -0.18
N ASN A 151 -0.09 -13.07 0.40
CA ASN A 151 -0.08 -13.71 1.71
C ASN A 151 0.80 -14.97 1.68
N ILE A 152 1.90 -14.97 2.46
CA ILE A 152 2.86 -16.09 2.53
C ILE A 152 2.71 -16.84 3.84
N PHE A 153 2.70 -18.17 3.77
CA PHE A 153 2.69 -19.04 4.95
C PHE A 153 3.54 -20.28 4.72
N TYR A 154 3.98 -20.88 5.83
CA TYR A 154 4.75 -22.12 5.84
C TYR A 154 3.89 -23.26 6.37
N TRP A 155 3.82 -24.36 5.64
CA TRP A 155 3.06 -25.54 6.02
C TRP A 155 3.77 -26.80 5.52
N GLU A 156 3.89 -27.82 6.38
CA GLU A 156 4.47 -29.13 6.05
C GLU A 156 5.77 -29.07 5.24
N GLY A 157 6.75 -28.28 5.70
CA GLY A 157 8.06 -28.23 5.04
C GLY A 157 8.15 -27.27 3.86
N LYS A 158 7.06 -26.60 3.49
CA LYS A 158 6.94 -25.85 2.24
C LYS A 158 6.40 -24.44 2.46
N PHE A 159 6.81 -23.53 1.58
CA PHE A 159 6.25 -22.19 1.51
C PHE A 159 5.15 -22.10 0.45
N TYR A 160 4.06 -21.45 0.82
CA TYR A 160 2.92 -21.20 -0.03
C TYR A 160 2.63 -19.71 -0.13
N MET A 161 2.11 -19.29 -1.28
CA MET A 161 1.67 -17.92 -1.55
C MET A 161 0.22 -17.95 -2.00
N LEU A 162 -0.58 -17.07 -1.41
CA LEU A 162 -2.00 -16.89 -1.70
C LEU A 162 -2.23 -15.41 -2.04
N PRO A 163 -1.93 -14.98 -3.28
CA PRO A 163 -2.12 -13.59 -3.68
C PRO A 163 -3.61 -13.28 -3.87
N GLU A 164 -3.98 -12.01 -3.76
CA GLU A 164 -5.23 -11.54 -4.34
C GLU A 164 -5.17 -11.73 -5.87
N SER A 165 -6.17 -12.43 -6.40
CA SER A 165 -6.30 -12.70 -7.84
C SER A 165 -7.75 -12.48 -8.31
N GLN A 166 -8.38 -11.41 -7.83
CA GLN A 166 -9.79 -11.10 -8.07
C GLN A 166 -10.17 -11.13 -9.56
N GLU A 167 -9.32 -10.59 -10.43
CA GLU A 167 -9.53 -10.57 -11.89
C GLU A 167 -9.64 -11.99 -12.50
N ALA A 168 -9.03 -13.00 -11.86
CA ALA A 168 -9.18 -14.41 -12.24
C ALA A 168 -10.44 -15.07 -11.65
N LYS A 169 -11.23 -14.35 -10.83
CA LYS A 169 -12.42 -14.83 -10.11
C LYS A 169 -12.17 -16.10 -9.29
N ALA A 170 -10.96 -16.21 -8.75
CA ALA A 170 -10.50 -17.37 -8.03
C ALA A 170 -9.48 -16.98 -6.96
N VAL A 171 -9.43 -17.77 -5.89
CA VAL A 171 -8.37 -17.77 -4.87
C VAL A 171 -7.37 -18.86 -5.27
N ARG A 172 -6.18 -18.46 -5.72
CA ARG A 172 -5.19 -19.34 -6.35
C ARG A 172 -4.02 -19.60 -5.40
N LEU A 173 -3.76 -20.87 -5.10
CA LEU A 173 -2.63 -21.31 -4.28
C LEU A 173 -1.39 -21.54 -5.15
N TYR A 174 -0.26 -20.98 -4.71
CA TYR A 174 1.06 -21.21 -5.30
C TYR A 174 1.99 -21.84 -4.26
N GLU A 175 2.86 -22.74 -4.70
CA GLU A 175 3.90 -23.39 -3.89
C GLU A 175 5.27 -22.94 -4.37
N ALA A 176 6.18 -22.64 -3.45
CA ALA A 176 7.56 -22.37 -3.78
C ALA A 176 8.28 -23.67 -4.16
N ILE A 177 8.75 -23.77 -5.40
CA ILE A 177 9.60 -24.89 -5.84
C ILE A 177 11.09 -24.63 -5.60
N ASP A 178 11.45 -23.37 -5.39
CA ASP A 178 12.80 -22.88 -5.15
C ASP A 178 12.67 -21.57 -4.37
N PHE A 179 12.40 -21.68 -3.06
CA PHE A 179 12.12 -20.53 -2.22
C PHE A 179 13.38 -19.66 -2.06
N PRO A 180 13.30 -18.33 -2.17
CA PRO A 180 12.09 -17.48 -2.31
C PRO A 180 11.70 -17.15 -3.77
N GLU A 181 12.40 -17.68 -4.77
CA GLU A 181 12.47 -17.08 -6.09
C GLU A 181 11.59 -17.71 -7.17
N LYS A 182 11.13 -18.96 -7.01
CA LYS A 182 10.28 -19.64 -7.99
C LYS A 182 9.06 -20.24 -7.34
N TRP A 183 7.92 -19.95 -7.95
CA TRP A 183 6.60 -20.36 -7.51
C TRP A 183 5.89 -21.06 -8.65
N LYS A 184 5.14 -22.11 -8.34
CA LYS A 184 4.24 -22.79 -9.28
C LYS A 184 2.81 -22.65 -8.81
N PHE A 185 1.88 -22.48 -9.74
CA PHE A 185 0.46 -22.64 -9.44
C PHE A 185 0.18 -24.10 -9.05
N VAL A 186 -0.61 -24.30 -8.00
CA VAL A 186 -0.98 -25.62 -7.48
C VAL A 186 -2.45 -25.90 -7.68
N LYS A 187 -3.32 -25.02 -7.16
CA LYS A 187 -4.76 -25.28 -7.09
C LYS A 187 -5.57 -24.00 -6.94
N ILE A 188 -6.83 -24.05 -7.38
CA ILE A 188 -7.86 -23.07 -7.02
C ILE A 188 -8.52 -23.55 -5.72
N LEU A 189 -8.45 -22.76 -4.65
CA LEU A 189 -9.06 -23.11 -3.36
C LEU A 189 -10.54 -22.71 -3.30
N LEU A 190 -10.88 -21.58 -3.91
CA LEU A 190 -12.24 -21.03 -4.02
C LEU A 190 -12.38 -20.34 -5.37
N ASP A 191 -13.57 -20.39 -5.97
CA ASP A 191 -13.91 -19.69 -7.21
C ASP A 191 -15.34 -19.13 -7.20
N GLY A 192 -15.70 -18.43 -8.27
CA GLY A 192 -17.08 -17.99 -8.52
C GLY A 192 -17.49 -16.67 -7.88
N LYS A 193 -16.63 -16.04 -7.06
CA LYS A 193 -16.83 -14.68 -6.51
C LYS A 193 -15.59 -13.81 -6.73
N ASN A 194 -15.78 -12.49 -6.67
CA ASN A 194 -14.70 -11.50 -6.79
C ASN A 194 -13.98 -11.29 -5.44
N PHE A 195 -13.36 -12.33 -4.92
CA PHE A 195 -12.65 -12.27 -3.64
C PHE A 195 -11.39 -11.40 -3.70
N VAL A 196 -11.14 -10.67 -2.63
CA VAL A 196 -9.98 -9.79 -2.44
C VAL A 196 -9.29 -10.10 -1.09
N ASP A 197 -7.99 -9.82 -1.02
CA ASP A 197 -7.10 -10.00 0.13
C ASP A 197 -7.23 -11.34 0.89
N PRO A 198 -7.06 -12.50 0.22
CA PRO A 198 -7.13 -13.79 0.89
C PRO A 198 -6.08 -13.92 1.99
N THR A 199 -6.55 -14.11 3.22
CA THR A 199 -5.71 -14.23 4.41
C THR A 199 -5.93 -15.59 5.04
N ILE A 200 -5.00 -16.51 4.83
CA ILE A 200 -5.06 -17.87 5.35
C ILE A 200 -4.24 -18.02 6.64
N PHE A 201 -4.73 -18.86 7.55
CA PHE A 201 -4.02 -19.24 8.76
C PHE A 201 -4.46 -20.64 9.21
N HIS A 202 -3.61 -21.31 9.99
CA HIS A 202 -3.91 -22.61 10.59
C HIS A 202 -4.12 -22.45 12.09
N PHE A 203 -5.23 -22.97 12.60
CA PHE A 203 -5.57 -22.89 14.02
C PHE A 203 -6.49 -24.05 14.42
N MET A 204 -6.16 -24.70 15.54
CA MET A 204 -6.88 -25.86 16.09
C MET A 204 -7.18 -26.93 15.02
N ASP A 205 -6.12 -27.40 14.37
CA ASP A 205 -6.15 -28.48 13.35
C ASP A 205 -7.07 -28.20 12.15
N LYS A 206 -7.30 -26.92 11.86
CA LYS A 206 -8.07 -26.47 10.69
C LYS A 206 -7.38 -25.31 10.00
N PHE A 207 -7.58 -25.27 8.69
CA PHE A 207 -7.30 -24.10 7.89
C PHE A 207 -8.48 -23.15 7.91
N TRP A 208 -8.19 -21.87 8.05
CA TRP A 208 -9.15 -20.77 8.06
C TRP A 208 -8.74 -19.74 7.04
N MET A 209 -9.71 -19.07 6.43
CA MET A 209 -9.45 -18.03 5.44
C MET A 209 -10.45 -16.88 5.58
N PHE A 210 -9.90 -15.68 5.77
CA PHE A 210 -10.63 -14.42 5.65
C PHE A 210 -10.49 -13.86 4.24
N LEU A 211 -11.59 -13.37 3.69
CA LEU A 211 -11.67 -12.80 2.35
C LEU A 211 -12.70 -11.67 2.35
N SER A 212 -12.43 -10.58 1.63
CA SER A 212 -13.48 -9.60 1.32
C SER A 212 -13.90 -9.73 -0.14
N ASP A 213 -14.76 -8.84 -0.60
CA ASP A 213 -15.08 -8.68 -2.02
C ASP A 213 -14.73 -7.26 -2.50
N THR A 214 -14.98 -6.98 -3.78
CA THR A 214 -14.72 -5.68 -4.38
C THR A 214 -15.55 -4.53 -3.80
N SER A 215 -16.59 -4.80 -2.99
CA SER A 215 -17.30 -3.75 -2.25
C SER A 215 -16.48 -3.21 -1.09
N ASN A 216 -15.53 -4.00 -0.57
CA ASN A 216 -14.76 -3.77 0.65
C ASN A 216 -15.61 -3.70 1.93
N CYS A 217 -16.91 -4.05 1.86
CA CYS A 217 -17.87 -3.92 2.96
C CYS A 217 -18.25 -5.27 3.59
N ILE A 218 -17.89 -6.38 2.95
CA ILE A 218 -18.28 -7.73 3.36
C ILE A 218 -17.03 -8.53 3.72
N LEU A 219 -17.07 -9.26 4.84
CA LEU A 219 -16.02 -10.22 5.22
C LEU A 219 -16.62 -11.63 5.27
N TYR A 220 -16.04 -12.51 4.46
CA TYR A 220 -16.34 -13.93 4.46
C TYR A 220 -15.34 -14.70 5.31
N LEU A 221 -15.80 -15.80 5.88
CA LEU A 221 -14.97 -16.76 6.60
C LEU A 221 -15.18 -18.14 5.97
N TYR A 222 -14.08 -18.78 5.59
CA TYR A 222 -14.06 -20.16 5.10
C TYR A 222 -13.13 -21.01 5.96
N TYR A 223 -13.39 -22.33 6.00
CA TYR A 223 -12.52 -23.29 6.66
C TYR A 223 -12.38 -24.60 5.88
N ALA A 224 -11.30 -25.34 6.14
CA ALA A 224 -11.03 -26.65 5.57
C ALA A 224 -10.23 -27.53 6.54
N ASP A 225 -10.37 -28.85 6.42
CA ASP A 225 -9.59 -29.82 7.21
C ASP A 225 -8.16 -30.00 6.68
N SER A 226 -7.91 -29.61 5.42
CA SER A 226 -6.59 -29.65 4.77
C SER A 226 -6.46 -28.51 3.76
N LEU A 227 -5.24 -28.09 3.47
CA LEU A 227 -4.95 -26.94 2.60
C LEU A 227 -5.54 -27.12 1.20
N ASP A 228 -5.37 -28.32 0.62
CA ASP A 228 -5.88 -28.72 -0.68
C ASP A 228 -7.23 -29.44 -0.60
N GLY A 229 -7.87 -29.44 0.57
CA GLY A 229 -9.18 -30.05 0.81
C GLY A 229 -10.35 -29.27 0.24
N ALA A 230 -11.56 -29.63 0.69
CA ALA A 230 -12.79 -28.91 0.37
C ALA A 230 -12.99 -27.75 1.34
N TRP A 231 -12.91 -26.53 0.81
CA TRP A 231 -13.17 -25.31 1.58
C TRP A 231 -14.68 -25.08 1.73
N LYS A 232 -15.12 -24.86 2.96
CA LYS A 232 -16.53 -24.63 3.32
C LYS A 232 -16.71 -23.21 3.81
N GLU A 233 -17.75 -22.55 3.33
CA GLU A 233 -18.17 -21.26 3.88
C GLU A 233 -18.67 -21.47 5.31
N HIS A 234 -18.19 -20.66 6.26
CA HIS A 234 -18.57 -20.76 7.66
C HIS A 234 -20.08 -20.42 7.83
N PRO A 235 -20.84 -21.09 8.72
CA PRO A 235 -22.27 -20.83 8.89
C PRO A 235 -22.63 -19.38 9.28
N LYS A 236 -21.70 -18.68 9.96
CA LYS A 236 -21.83 -17.25 10.31
C LYS A 236 -21.41 -16.31 9.18
N SER A 237 -20.86 -16.83 8.07
CA SER A 237 -20.43 -16.02 6.93
C SER A 237 -21.65 -15.46 6.17
N PRO A 238 -21.62 -14.19 5.71
CA PRO A 238 -20.57 -13.22 5.98
C PRO A 238 -20.59 -12.77 7.43
N ILE A 239 -19.41 -12.75 8.06
CA ILE A 239 -19.22 -12.37 9.47
C ILE A 239 -19.25 -10.84 9.65
N ILE A 240 -19.01 -10.07 8.57
CA ILE A 240 -19.24 -8.63 8.51
C ILE A 240 -20.01 -8.33 7.21
N LYS A 241 -21.01 -7.44 7.30
CA LYS A 241 -21.81 -6.94 6.19
C LYS A 241 -21.90 -5.42 6.28
N ASP A 242 -21.88 -4.75 5.13
CA ASP A 242 -22.09 -3.30 4.99
C ASP A 242 -21.18 -2.42 5.87
N ASP A 243 -19.95 -2.87 6.19
CA ASP A 243 -19.02 -2.12 7.03
C ASP A 243 -17.59 -2.12 6.46
N SER A 244 -17.31 -1.12 5.64
CA SER A 244 -16.00 -0.90 5.04
C SER A 244 -14.91 -0.46 6.01
N SER A 245 -15.25 -0.20 7.28
CA SER A 245 -14.29 0.21 8.29
C SER A 245 -13.55 -0.96 8.93
N LYS A 246 -13.98 -2.20 8.69
CA LYS A 246 -13.44 -3.41 9.33
C LYS A 246 -13.53 -4.72 8.52
N ALA A 247 -14.14 -4.70 7.33
CA ALA A 247 -14.34 -5.91 6.53
C ALA A 247 -13.07 -6.38 5.81
N ARG A 248 -12.43 -5.51 5.01
CA ARG A 248 -11.28 -5.88 4.18
C ARG A 248 -10.06 -6.26 5.04
N PRO A 249 -9.43 -7.44 4.83
CA PRO A 249 -8.18 -7.82 5.52
C PRO A 249 -7.04 -6.81 5.29
N ALA A 250 -6.05 -6.79 6.19
CA ALA A 250 -4.94 -5.82 6.15
C ALA A 250 -3.57 -6.40 6.55
N GLY A 251 -3.35 -7.67 6.23
CA GLY A 251 -2.13 -8.43 6.50
C GLY A 251 -2.42 -9.81 7.10
N ASN A 252 -1.40 -10.46 7.65
CA ASN A 252 -1.56 -11.77 8.28
C ASN A 252 -2.35 -11.70 9.60
N VAL A 253 -2.99 -12.81 9.97
CA VAL A 253 -3.52 -13.00 11.32
C VAL A 253 -2.35 -13.17 12.29
N LEU A 254 -2.42 -12.48 13.42
CA LEU A 254 -1.37 -12.52 14.43
C LEU A 254 -1.72 -13.52 15.51
N PHE A 255 -0.75 -14.32 15.94
CA PHE A 255 -0.88 -15.17 17.13
C PHE A 255 0.12 -14.70 18.19
N ILE A 256 -0.37 -13.95 19.18
CA ILE A 256 0.46 -13.25 20.18
C ILE A 256 -0.12 -13.51 21.56
N GLU A 257 0.70 -14.05 22.49
CA GLU A 257 0.29 -14.33 23.87
C GLU A 257 -1.03 -15.14 23.94
N ASN A 258 -1.11 -16.21 23.13
CA ASN A 258 -2.29 -17.08 22.96
C ASN A 258 -3.56 -16.39 22.46
N ARG A 259 -3.44 -15.23 21.80
CA ARG A 259 -4.58 -14.54 21.18
C ARG A 259 -4.42 -14.51 19.67
N LEU A 260 -5.52 -14.77 18.98
CA LEU A 260 -5.65 -14.54 17.54
C LEU A 260 -6.12 -13.12 17.30
N ILE A 261 -5.41 -12.38 16.46
CA ILE A 261 -5.73 -10.99 16.14
C ILE A 261 -5.85 -10.86 14.62
N ARG A 262 -7.05 -10.49 14.16
CA ARG A 262 -7.33 -10.15 12.77
C ARG A 262 -7.02 -8.68 12.52
N LEU A 263 -6.34 -8.40 11.42
CA LEU A 263 -6.06 -7.05 10.96
C LEU A 263 -7.07 -6.67 9.86
N ALA A 264 -7.60 -5.45 9.94
CA ALA A 264 -8.57 -4.96 8.98
C ALA A 264 -8.22 -3.56 8.47
N GLN A 265 -8.40 -3.37 7.17
CA GLN A 265 -8.30 -2.08 6.52
C GLN A 265 -9.56 -1.27 6.84
N ASN A 266 -9.35 -0.03 7.26
CA ASN A 266 -10.41 0.96 7.37
C ASN A 266 -10.51 1.76 6.07
N TYR A 267 -11.63 1.60 5.36
CA TYR A 267 -11.94 2.32 4.11
C TYR A 267 -12.95 3.47 4.31
N PHE A 268 -13.27 3.88 5.55
CA PHE A 268 -14.36 4.81 5.82
C PHE A 268 -14.23 6.20 5.15
N LYS A 269 -13.04 6.81 5.16
CA LYS A 269 -12.80 8.15 4.56
C LYS A 269 -12.08 8.10 3.21
N SER A 270 -11.14 7.18 3.08
CA SER A 270 -10.28 7.02 1.92
C SER A 270 -9.68 5.61 1.93
N TYR A 271 -9.25 5.14 0.75
CA TYR A 271 -8.49 3.90 0.66
C TYR A 271 -7.21 4.00 1.49
N GLY A 272 -7.04 3.06 2.42
CA GLY A 272 -5.95 3.04 3.39
C GLY A 272 -5.99 4.13 4.44
N TYR A 273 -7.18 4.42 4.99
CA TYR A 273 -7.28 5.40 6.07
C TYR A 273 -6.49 4.95 7.32
N ALA A 274 -6.64 3.68 7.70
CA ALA A 274 -5.95 3.08 8.84
C ALA A 274 -6.00 1.54 8.78
N VAL A 275 -5.19 0.89 9.61
CA VAL A 275 -5.31 -0.53 9.93
C VAL A 275 -5.79 -0.68 11.38
N ARG A 276 -6.86 -1.44 11.56
CA ARG A 276 -7.48 -1.76 12.85
C ARG A 276 -7.19 -3.20 13.24
N ALA A 277 -7.34 -3.52 14.52
CA ALA A 277 -7.05 -4.85 15.05
C ALA A 277 -8.20 -5.38 15.90
N PHE A 278 -8.56 -6.65 15.67
CA PHE A 278 -9.67 -7.32 16.32
C PHE A 278 -9.19 -8.65 16.91
N GLU A 279 -9.32 -8.82 18.22
CA GLU A 279 -9.08 -10.10 18.88
C GLU A 279 -10.23 -11.05 18.56
N ILE A 280 -9.93 -12.21 18.00
CA ILE A 280 -10.89 -13.28 17.77
C ILE A 280 -11.08 -14.00 19.10
N THR A 281 -12.24 -13.81 19.73
CA THR A 281 -12.55 -14.35 21.05
C THR A 281 -13.21 -15.72 20.98
N LYS A 282 -13.82 -16.05 19.84
CA LYS A 282 -14.34 -17.39 19.54
C LYS A 282 -14.10 -17.73 18.08
N LEU A 283 -13.62 -18.95 17.84
CA LEU A 283 -13.41 -19.49 16.50
C LEU A 283 -13.50 -21.01 16.55
N ASP A 284 -14.63 -21.53 16.07
CA ASP A 284 -14.82 -22.93 15.74
C ASP A 284 -15.69 -23.02 14.48
N THR A 285 -16.15 -24.21 14.11
CA THR A 285 -16.90 -24.41 12.85
C THR A 285 -18.36 -23.95 12.91
N GLU A 286 -18.83 -23.46 14.06
CA GLU A 286 -20.20 -23.05 14.34
C GLU A 286 -20.28 -21.59 14.85
N GLU A 287 -19.31 -21.16 15.66
CA GLU A 287 -19.23 -19.85 16.29
C GLU A 287 -18.05 -19.00 15.78
N TYR A 288 -18.32 -17.70 15.63
CA TYR A 288 -17.31 -16.67 15.38
C TYR A 288 -17.64 -15.41 16.16
N GLU A 289 -16.69 -14.92 16.95
CA GLU A 289 -16.79 -13.63 17.64
C GLU A 289 -15.44 -12.92 17.65
N GLU A 290 -15.46 -11.60 17.45
CA GLU A 290 -14.28 -10.75 17.56
C GLU A 290 -14.58 -9.46 18.33
N LYS A 291 -13.56 -8.88 18.95
CA LYS A 291 -13.63 -7.59 19.65
C LYS A 291 -12.47 -6.70 19.23
N GLU A 292 -12.76 -5.44 18.95
CA GLU A 292 -11.71 -4.48 18.63
C GLU A 292 -10.77 -4.27 19.82
N LEU A 293 -9.47 -4.25 19.53
CA LEU A 293 -8.45 -3.99 20.53
C LEU A 293 -8.40 -2.49 20.90
N PRO A 294 -8.16 -2.14 22.18
CA PRO A 294 -7.97 -0.74 22.59
C PRO A 294 -6.83 -0.02 21.88
N GLU A 295 -5.82 -0.75 21.39
CA GLU A 295 -4.69 -0.22 20.63
C GLU A 295 -5.04 0.17 19.19
N SER A 296 -6.25 -0.17 18.72
CA SER A 296 -6.73 0.16 17.38
C SER A 296 -7.03 1.67 17.24
N PRO A 297 -6.69 2.32 16.10
CA PRO A 297 -5.96 1.76 14.96
C PRO A 297 -4.47 1.62 15.23
N LEU A 298 -3.86 0.56 14.69
CA LEU A 298 -2.44 0.25 14.85
C LEU A 298 -1.54 1.17 14.02
N ILE A 299 -1.96 1.47 12.80
CA ILE A 299 -1.27 2.39 11.88
C ILE A 299 -2.30 3.21 11.09
N LYS A 300 -1.91 4.42 10.71
CA LYS A 300 -2.70 5.35 9.89
C LYS A 300 -1.79 6.35 9.19
N GLY A 301 -2.33 7.12 8.24
CA GLY A 301 -1.62 8.24 7.64
C GLY A 301 -1.05 9.20 8.69
N THR A 302 0.18 9.69 8.46
CA THR A 302 0.93 10.54 9.39
C THR A 302 0.76 12.03 9.14
N ASP A 303 0.00 12.42 8.12
CA ASP A 303 -0.14 13.79 7.60
C ASP A 303 1.17 14.42 7.06
N ILE A 304 2.31 13.75 7.22
CA ILE A 304 3.64 14.19 6.74
C ILE A 304 4.48 13.05 6.20
N GLY A 305 5.28 13.32 5.17
CA GLY A 305 6.27 12.38 4.65
C GLY A 305 5.72 11.43 3.59
N TRP A 306 6.20 10.19 3.61
CA TRP A 306 5.96 9.18 2.57
C TRP A 306 4.63 8.44 2.74
N ASN A 307 4.09 8.40 3.96
CA ASN A 307 2.81 7.80 4.34
C ASN A 307 1.80 8.86 4.81
N LYS A 308 1.91 10.10 4.29
CA LYS A 308 1.10 11.23 4.77
C LYS A 308 -0.40 11.01 4.56
N ASP A 309 -0.82 10.33 3.48
CA ASP A 309 -2.23 10.27 3.05
C ASP A 309 -2.90 8.93 3.38
N GLY A 310 -2.15 7.94 3.88
CA GLY A 310 -2.73 6.64 4.23
C GLY A 310 -1.72 5.52 4.45
N MET A 311 -2.19 4.44 5.07
CA MET A 311 -1.53 3.15 5.25
C MET A 311 -2.64 2.09 5.31
N HIS A 312 -2.54 0.99 4.57
CA HIS A 312 -3.59 -0.05 4.55
C HIS A 312 -3.11 -1.45 4.86
N HIS A 313 -1.80 -1.69 4.84
CA HIS A 313 -1.25 -3.01 5.08
C HIS A 313 -0.30 -3.03 6.27
N LEU A 314 -0.43 -4.06 7.10
CA LEU A 314 0.45 -4.38 8.22
C LEU A 314 0.65 -5.88 8.28
N SER A 315 1.85 -6.37 8.02
CA SER A 315 2.21 -7.77 8.22
C SER A 315 3.26 -7.88 9.32
N VAL A 316 3.00 -8.69 10.34
CA VAL A 316 3.84 -8.80 11.55
C VAL A 316 4.40 -10.21 11.67
N HIS A 317 5.70 -10.30 11.93
CA HIS A 317 6.41 -11.56 12.06
C HIS A 317 7.34 -11.54 13.28
N GLN A 318 7.35 -12.66 13.99
CA GLN A 318 8.34 -12.91 15.02
C GLN A 318 9.64 -13.37 14.35
N VAL A 319 10.73 -12.67 14.61
CA VAL A 319 12.03 -12.95 13.97
C VAL A 319 13.00 -13.64 14.92
N ARG A 320 12.85 -13.42 16.22
CA ARG A 320 13.51 -14.14 17.32
C ARG A 320 12.59 -14.20 18.52
N GLU A 321 12.97 -14.93 19.55
CA GLU A 321 12.23 -14.96 20.81
C GLU A 321 11.99 -13.52 21.31
N LYS A 322 10.71 -13.16 21.47
CA LYS A 322 10.24 -11.82 21.88
C LYS A 322 10.64 -10.64 20.97
N GLU A 323 11.27 -10.88 19.82
CA GLU A 323 11.57 -9.84 18.83
C GLU A 323 10.58 -9.92 17.66
N TRP A 324 9.83 -8.84 17.48
CA TRP A 324 8.82 -8.74 16.45
C TRP A 324 9.07 -7.56 15.53
N VAL A 325 8.85 -7.80 14.25
CA VAL A 325 9.00 -6.79 13.21
C VAL A 325 7.76 -6.78 12.35
N ALA A 326 7.48 -5.64 11.75
CA ALA A 326 6.35 -5.48 10.89
C ALA A 326 6.77 -4.82 9.58
N SER A 327 6.26 -5.33 8.47
CA SER A 327 6.27 -4.62 7.21
C SER A 327 4.95 -3.89 7.03
N VAL A 328 5.03 -2.62 6.64
CA VAL A 328 3.87 -1.76 6.41
C VAL A 328 4.01 -1.04 5.10
N ASP A 329 2.89 -0.68 4.48
CA ASP A 329 2.89 0.27 3.39
C ASP A 329 2.39 1.65 3.82
N GLY A 330 2.48 2.60 2.88
CA GLY A 330 2.00 3.95 3.09
C GLY A 330 1.95 4.73 1.79
N LYS A 331 0.96 5.60 1.72
CA LYS A 331 0.61 6.39 0.55
C LYS A 331 1.02 7.84 0.71
N LYS A 332 1.54 8.36 -0.40
CA LYS A 332 1.60 9.78 -0.68
C LYS A 332 0.95 10.08 -2.03
N VAL A 333 -0.01 10.98 -2.03
CA VAL A 333 -0.66 11.55 -3.20
C VAL A 333 -0.02 12.89 -3.52
N TYR A 334 0.31 13.10 -4.78
CA TYR A 334 0.75 14.39 -5.31
C TYR A 334 0.01 14.74 -6.59
N GLU A 335 -0.17 16.04 -6.77
CA GLU A 335 -0.76 16.61 -7.97
C GLU A 335 0.29 16.70 -9.08
N ARG A 336 -0.07 16.25 -10.27
CA ARG A 336 0.68 16.45 -11.49
C ARG A 336 -0.20 17.11 -12.52
N TYR A 337 0.23 18.26 -13.03
CA TYR A 337 -0.44 18.90 -14.15
C TYR A 337 -0.03 18.22 -15.45
N LYS A 338 -1.02 17.66 -16.16
CA LYS A 338 -0.87 17.06 -17.48
C LYS A 338 -1.40 18.04 -18.52
N TYR A 339 -0.56 18.39 -19.49
CA TYR A 339 -0.96 19.30 -20.56
C TYR A 339 -1.86 18.58 -21.55
N LEU A 340 -2.97 19.22 -21.94
CA LEU A 340 -3.80 18.76 -23.05
C LEU A 340 -2.97 18.78 -24.34
N LYS A 341 -3.17 17.79 -25.22
CA LYS A 341 -2.40 17.64 -26.48
C LYS A 341 -2.46 18.87 -27.41
N HIS A 342 -3.39 19.79 -27.18
CA HIS A 342 -3.61 21.01 -27.96
C HIS A 342 -3.18 22.30 -27.24
N ALA A 343 -2.47 22.19 -26.11
CA ALA A 343 -1.95 23.36 -25.40
C ALA A 343 -0.97 24.15 -26.31
N PRO A 344 -1.11 25.49 -26.42
CA PRO A 344 -0.20 26.30 -27.24
C PRO A 344 1.26 26.13 -26.80
N PRO A 345 2.24 25.94 -27.71
CA PRO A 345 3.64 25.66 -27.37
C PRO A 345 4.32 26.68 -26.46
N PHE A 346 3.88 27.95 -26.50
CA PHE A 346 4.42 29.01 -25.65
C PHE A 346 4.00 28.86 -24.18
N LEU A 347 2.80 28.31 -23.91
CA LEU A 347 2.32 28.02 -22.56
C LEU A 347 3.11 26.87 -21.92
N THR A 348 3.39 25.82 -22.68
CA THR A 348 4.11 24.63 -22.20
C THR A 348 5.54 24.97 -21.77
N ARG A 349 6.24 25.83 -22.52
CA ARG A 349 7.60 26.29 -22.21
C ARG A 349 7.67 27.23 -21.00
N PHE A 350 6.70 28.12 -20.84
CA PHE A 350 6.65 29.07 -19.72
C PHE A 350 6.41 28.34 -18.38
N LEU A 351 5.47 27.39 -18.34
CA LEU A 351 5.09 26.69 -17.12
C LEU A 351 6.07 25.59 -16.70
N ALA A 352 6.75 24.92 -17.65
CA ALA A 352 7.84 23.99 -17.33
C ALA A 352 9.01 24.70 -16.60
N LYS A 353 9.21 25.98 -16.88
CA LYS A 353 10.20 26.83 -16.20
C LYS A 353 9.78 27.19 -14.77
N ILE A 354 8.48 27.15 -14.46
CA ILE A 354 7.94 27.37 -13.12
C ILE A 354 8.02 26.08 -12.28
N SER A 355 7.69 24.91 -12.86
CA SER A 355 7.70 23.64 -12.10
C SER A 355 9.10 23.14 -11.72
N GLN A 356 10.14 23.52 -12.47
CA GLN A 356 11.55 23.21 -12.12
C GLN A 356 12.09 24.07 -10.97
N ASN A 357 11.40 25.15 -10.59
CA ASN A 357 11.82 26.11 -9.58
C ASN A 357 10.89 26.12 -8.34
N ALA A 358 9.96 25.17 -8.24
CA ALA A 358 8.97 25.06 -7.16
C ALA A 358 9.33 23.98 -6.13
#